data_AF-A0A2V8UAZ0-F1
#
_entry.id   AF-A0A2V8UAZ0-F1
#
_cell.length_a   1.000
_cell.length_b   1.000
_cell.length_c   1.000
_cell.angle_alpha   90.00
_cell.angle_beta   90.00
_cell.angle_gamma   90.00
#
_symmetry.space_group_name_H-M   'P 1'
#
loop_
_entity.id
_entity.type
_entity.pdbx_description
1 polymer ?
#
loop_
_entity_poly.entity_id
_entity_poly.type
_entity_poly.pdbx_seq_one_letter_code
_entity_poly.pdbx_strand_id
1 'polypeptide(L)'
;MRHKVESLRREGERALIGFLGHWVDRKSSLKWRRAVASAATTNGEALCKAPIARTAQGMLPRMAQEFFECGNEAVKTKASSRELHQFRIVSKKFRYTLELFTSVYGASLNSALERIRRVQGVLGEINDCDTVRRMLSQYKEADRMTSWLKKRQRRRIEEFQQHWTETFAAGGELQSWSALLSRPAGSIRQARKPAGRAGVASQTAGRRRVAVA
;
A
#
# COMPACT_ATOMS: atom_id res chain seq x y z
N MET A 1 -17.04 29.19 33.46
CA MET A 1 -15.86 28.49 32.90
C MET A 1 -16.21 27.35 31.95
N ARG A 2 -17.13 26.42 32.28
CA ARG A 2 -17.54 25.29 31.41
C ARG A 2 -17.99 25.69 29.99
N HIS A 3 -18.89 26.68 29.87
CA HIS A 3 -19.36 27.18 28.56
C HIS A 3 -18.26 27.75 27.65
N LYS A 4 -17.21 28.34 28.23
CA LYS A 4 -16.09 28.92 27.47
C LYS A 4 -15.22 27.82 26.86
N VAL A 5 -15.02 26.71 27.59
CA VAL A 5 -14.29 25.53 27.10
C VAL A 5 -15.08 24.80 26.02
N GLU A 6 -16.40 24.69 26.15
CA GLU A 6 -17.28 24.10 25.12
C GLU A 6 -17.33 24.92 23.83
N SER A 7 -17.33 26.26 23.95
CA SER A 7 -17.25 27.15 22.80
C SER A 7 -15.95 26.95 22.01
N LEU A 8 -14.80 26.95 22.71
CA LEU A 8 -13.49 26.75 22.10
C LEU A 8 -13.35 25.36 21.47
N ARG A 9 -13.96 24.33 22.08
CA ARG A 9 -13.98 22.99 21.52
C ARG A 9 -14.76 22.91 20.21
N ARG A 10 -15.96 23.50 20.15
CA ARG A 10 -16.78 23.55 18.93
C ARG A 10 -16.09 24.33 17.81
N GLU A 11 -15.37 25.37 18.16
CA GLU A 11 -14.60 26.18 17.21
C GLU A 11 -13.40 25.42 16.65
N GLY A 12 -12.64 24.73 17.50
CA GLY A 12 -11.56 23.83 17.09
C GLY A 12 -12.03 22.64 16.24
N GLU A 13 -13.18 22.04 16.57
CA GLU A 13 -13.78 20.95 15.80
C GLU A 13 -14.17 21.43 14.38
N ARG A 14 -14.78 22.62 14.25
CA ARG A 14 -15.11 23.20 12.93
C ARG A 14 -13.87 23.52 12.10
N ALA A 15 -12.84 24.11 12.72
CA ALA A 15 -11.59 24.41 12.04
C ALA A 15 -10.87 23.13 11.58
N LEU A 16 -10.87 22.09 12.42
CA LEU A 16 -10.29 20.78 12.08
C LEU A 16 -11.06 20.10 10.95
N ILE A 17 -12.40 20.12 10.96
CA ILE A 17 -13.23 19.55 9.88
C ILE A 17 -12.97 20.29 8.56
N GLY A 18 -12.90 21.61 8.57
CA GLY A 18 -12.58 22.40 7.37
C GLY A 18 -11.19 22.10 6.83
N PHE A 19 -10.19 22.03 7.72
CA PHE A 19 -8.82 21.66 7.38
C PHE A 19 -8.73 20.23 6.82
N LEU A 20 -9.38 19.26 7.45
CA LEU A 20 -9.42 17.87 7.00
C LEU A 20 -10.17 17.74 5.67
N GLY A 21 -11.27 18.48 5.47
CA GLY A 21 -12.00 18.55 4.21
C GLY A 21 -11.10 19.06 3.09
N HIS A 22 -10.42 20.19 3.29
CA HIS A 22 -9.45 20.74 2.34
C HIS A 22 -8.25 19.80 2.10
N TRP A 23 -7.77 19.13 3.15
CA TRP A 23 -6.66 18.19 3.06
C TRP A 23 -7.04 16.93 2.29
N VAL A 24 -8.25 16.40 2.49
CA VAL A 24 -8.81 15.26 1.74
C VAL A 24 -9.04 15.65 0.28
N ASP A 25 -9.54 16.85 0.02
CA ASP A 25 -9.78 17.36 -1.33
C ASP A 25 -8.46 17.53 -2.11
N ARG A 26 -7.43 18.05 -1.45
CA ARG A 26 -6.07 18.20 -2.00
C ARG A 26 -5.25 16.92 -2.04
N LYS A 27 -5.54 15.90 -1.21
CA LYS A 27 -4.77 14.63 -1.12
C LYS A 27 -5.48 13.41 -1.66
N SER A 28 -6.56 13.57 -2.40
CA SER A 28 -7.10 12.45 -3.15
C SER A 28 -6.18 12.19 -4.35
N SER A 29 -5.06 11.49 -4.10
CA SER A 29 -4.27 10.85 -5.14
C SER A 29 -5.16 10.06 -6.11
N LEU A 30 -6.35 9.64 -5.66
CA LEU A 30 -7.44 9.11 -6.48
C LEU A 30 -8.05 10.11 -7.48
N LYS A 31 -8.35 11.37 -7.11
CA LYS A 31 -8.88 12.36 -8.08
C LYS A 31 -7.81 12.71 -9.11
N TRP A 32 -6.57 12.94 -8.67
CA TRP A 32 -5.45 13.16 -9.57
C TRP A 32 -5.18 11.95 -10.46
N ARG A 33 -5.19 10.72 -9.91
CA ARG A 33 -5.07 9.48 -10.71
C ARG A 33 -6.20 9.31 -11.72
N ARG A 34 -7.45 9.62 -11.36
CA ARG A 34 -8.58 9.57 -12.31
C ARG A 34 -8.41 10.58 -13.42
N ALA A 35 -8.00 11.81 -13.10
CA ALA A 35 -7.73 12.86 -14.08
C ALA A 35 -6.57 12.51 -15.03
N VAL A 36 -5.47 11.94 -14.50
CA VAL A 36 -4.33 11.48 -15.30
C VAL A 36 -4.71 10.25 -16.13
N ALA A 37 -5.48 9.32 -15.58
CA ALA A 37 -5.94 8.13 -16.30
C ALA A 37 -6.91 8.50 -17.45
N SER A 38 -7.82 9.45 -17.24
CA SER A 38 -8.70 9.97 -18.29
C SER A 38 -7.95 10.77 -19.35
N ALA A 39 -6.92 11.53 -18.95
CA ALA A 39 -6.07 12.25 -19.90
C ALA A 39 -5.14 11.32 -20.71
N ALA A 40 -4.76 10.18 -20.14
CA ALA A 40 -3.97 9.15 -20.82
C ALA A 40 -4.79 8.31 -21.83
N THR A 41 -6.11 8.54 -21.95
CA THR A 41 -7.00 7.83 -22.89
C THR A 41 -7.44 8.67 -24.09
N THR A 42 -7.05 9.95 -24.16
CA THR A 42 -7.36 10.81 -25.32
C THR A 42 -6.40 10.55 -26.47
N ASN A 43 -6.96 10.19 -27.63
CA ASN A 43 -6.32 9.92 -28.94
C ASN A 43 -5.80 8.50 -29.22
N GLY A 44 -6.53 7.44 -28.81
CA GLY A 44 -6.49 6.13 -29.50
C GLY A 44 -5.19 5.32 -29.44
N GLU A 45 -4.08 5.91 -29.03
CA GLU A 45 -2.79 5.26 -28.80
C GLU A 45 -2.54 5.25 -27.30
N ALA A 46 -2.68 4.07 -26.69
CA ALA A 46 -2.29 3.87 -25.31
C ALA A 46 -0.82 4.27 -25.16
N LEU A 47 -0.53 5.31 -24.37
CA LEU A 47 0.83 5.59 -23.88
C LEU A 47 1.46 4.26 -23.47
N CYS A 48 2.42 3.79 -24.27
CA CYS A 48 2.99 2.46 -24.14
C CYS A 48 3.39 2.26 -22.68
N LYS A 49 2.74 1.35 -21.95
CA LYS A 49 2.99 1.13 -20.51
C LYS A 49 4.42 0.63 -20.21
N ALA A 50 5.20 0.31 -21.24
CA ALA A 50 6.51 -0.32 -21.16
C ALA A 50 7.58 0.52 -20.42
N PRO A 51 7.73 1.85 -20.63
CA PRO A 51 8.71 2.64 -19.87
C PRO A 51 8.33 2.77 -18.40
N ILE A 52 7.06 3.03 -18.10
CA ILE A 52 6.55 3.19 -16.72
C ILE A 52 6.68 1.87 -15.93
N ALA A 53 6.38 0.74 -16.58
CA ALA A 53 6.55 -0.59 -15.99
C ALA A 53 8.02 -0.91 -15.68
N ARG A 54 8.94 -0.59 -16.59
CA ARG A 54 10.39 -0.78 -16.36
C ARG A 54 10.91 0.06 -15.20
N THR A 55 10.48 1.33 -15.10
CA THR A 55 10.81 2.18 -13.94
C THR A 55 10.30 1.57 -12.64
N ALA A 56 9.07 1.07 -12.63
CA ALA A 56 8.48 0.43 -11.45
C ALA A 56 9.27 -0.82 -11.03
N GLN A 57 9.63 -1.68 -11.98
CA GLN A 57 10.40 -2.90 -11.73
C GLN A 57 11.78 -2.64 -11.13
N GLY A 58 12.45 -1.54 -11.51
CA GLY A 58 13.75 -1.18 -10.95
C GLY A 58 13.68 -0.53 -9.56
N MET A 59 12.60 0.20 -9.26
CA MET A 59 12.49 0.99 -8.04
C MET A 59 11.73 0.27 -6.91
N LEU A 60 10.61 -0.40 -7.22
CA LEU A 60 9.70 -0.95 -6.21
C LEU A 60 10.34 -2.03 -5.33
N PRO A 61 11.18 -2.95 -5.82
CA PRO A 61 11.88 -3.90 -4.96
C PRO A 61 12.79 -3.23 -3.93
N ARG A 62 13.48 -2.15 -4.32
CA ARG A 62 14.34 -1.38 -3.39
C ARG A 62 13.52 -0.69 -2.31
N MET A 63 12.37 -0.12 -2.69
CA MET A 63 11.44 0.48 -1.72
C MET A 63 10.83 -0.55 -0.78
N ALA A 64 10.57 -1.77 -1.27
CA ALA A 64 10.14 -2.87 -0.42
C ALA A 64 11.23 -3.25 0.58
N GLN A 65 12.48 -3.39 0.12
CA GLN A 65 13.62 -3.64 1.00
C GLN A 65 13.74 -2.58 2.10
N GLU A 66 13.73 -1.29 1.73
CA GLU A 66 13.79 -0.18 2.70
C GLU A 66 12.61 -0.23 3.70
N PHE A 67 11.41 -0.58 3.24
CA PHE A 67 10.23 -0.75 4.08
C PHE A 67 10.42 -1.88 5.11
N PHE A 68 10.90 -3.05 4.69
CA PHE A 68 11.14 -4.17 5.60
C PHE A 68 12.28 -3.89 6.57
N GLU A 69 13.39 -3.29 6.11
CA GLU A 69 14.52 -2.90 6.96
C GLU A 69 14.08 -1.90 8.04
N CYS A 70 13.45 -0.79 7.64
CA CYS A 70 12.98 0.21 8.59
C CYS A 70 11.91 -0.36 9.55
N GLY A 71 11.04 -1.25 9.08
CA GLY A 71 10.04 -1.89 9.92
C GLY A 71 10.68 -2.84 10.93
N ASN A 72 11.67 -3.63 10.53
CA ASN A 72 12.41 -4.53 11.42
C ASN A 72 13.19 -3.76 12.50
N GLU A 73 13.75 -2.59 12.16
CA GLU A 73 14.34 -1.70 13.17
C GLU A 73 13.27 -1.14 14.11
N ALA A 74 12.13 -0.71 13.58
CA ALA A 74 11.04 -0.10 14.36
C ALA A 74 10.36 -1.06 15.34
N VAL A 75 10.42 -2.38 15.13
CA VAL A 75 9.84 -3.37 16.06
C VAL A 75 10.75 -3.77 17.21
N LYS A 76 12.04 -3.42 17.16
CA LYS A 76 12.96 -3.76 18.25
C LYS A 76 12.45 -3.19 19.57
N THR A 77 12.65 -3.93 20.67
CA THR A 77 12.18 -3.54 22.02
C THR A 77 12.68 -2.16 22.46
N LYS A 78 13.83 -1.71 21.92
CA LYS A 78 14.45 -0.40 22.20
C LYS A 78 14.22 0.64 21.10
N ALA A 79 13.29 0.41 20.18
CA ALA A 79 13.02 1.37 19.10
C ALA A 79 12.65 2.75 19.67
N SER A 80 13.41 3.75 19.24
CA SER A 80 13.23 5.15 19.55
C SER A 80 12.03 5.75 18.80
N SER A 81 11.52 6.88 19.30
CA SER A 81 10.50 7.67 18.60
C SER A 81 10.95 8.07 17.19
N ARG A 82 12.27 8.25 16.98
CA ARG A 82 12.87 8.57 15.68
C ARG A 82 12.72 7.41 14.69
N GLU A 83 12.97 6.16 15.10
CA GLU A 83 12.83 4.98 14.23
C GLU A 83 11.37 4.75 13.84
N LEU A 84 10.44 4.85 14.80
CA LEU A 84 9.00 4.75 14.53
C LEU A 84 8.52 5.85 13.55
N HIS A 85 9.02 7.08 13.73
CA HIS A 85 8.71 8.19 12.83
C HIS A 85 9.30 7.99 11.43
N GLN A 86 10.55 7.54 11.34
CA GLN A 86 11.21 7.24 10.08
C GLN A 86 10.45 6.14 9.33
N PHE A 87 10.10 5.05 10.01
CA PHE A 87 9.35 3.96 9.41
C PHE A 87 7.96 4.41 8.92
N ARG A 88 7.28 5.30 9.65
CA ARG A 88 6.03 5.92 9.18
C ARG A 88 6.21 6.70 7.87
N ILE A 89 7.33 7.44 7.71
CA ILE A 89 7.63 8.16 6.47
C ILE A 89 7.84 7.18 5.32
N VAL A 90 8.69 6.17 5.52
CA VAL A 90 9.00 5.12 4.52
C VAL A 90 7.72 4.40 4.11
N SER A 91 6.90 3.97 5.07
CA SER A 91 5.60 3.32 4.82
C SER A 91 4.67 4.19 3.96
N LYS A 92 4.63 5.51 4.21
CA LYS A 92 3.81 6.45 3.42
C LYS A 92 4.32 6.61 2.01
N LYS A 93 5.62 6.84 1.84
CA LYS A 93 6.25 6.91 0.52
C LYS A 93 5.95 5.64 -0.27
N PHE A 94 6.15 4.48 0.36
CA PHE A 94 5.92 3.20 -0.30
C PHE A 94 4.45 2.99 -0.70
N ARG A 95 3.48 3.24 0.20
CA ARG A 95 2.05 3.15 -0.15
C ARG A 95 1.69 4.07 -1.32
N TYR A 96 2.12 5.33 -1.29
CA TYR A 96 1.79 6.30 -2.33
C TYR A 96 2.38 5.89 -3.69
N THR A 97 3.59 5.34 -3.69
CA THR A 97 4.21 4.81 -4.90
C THR A 97 3.45 3.59 -5.43
N LEU A 98 3.08 2.64 -4.58
CA LEU A 98 2.26 1.48 -5.01
C LEU A 98 0.87 1.90 -5.52
N GLU A 99 0.26 2.91 -4.90
CA GLU A 99 -0.98 3.51 -5.37
C GLU A 99 -0.83 4.15 -6.77
N LEU A 100 0.32 4.77 -7.05
CA LEU A 100 0.61 5.34 -8.36
C LEU A 100 0.73 4.25 -9.43
N PHE A 101 1.40 3.13 -9.12
CA PHE A 101 1.60 2.02 -10.05
C PHE A 101 0.43 1.02 -10.10
N THR A 102 -0.69 1.30 -9.43
CA THR A 102 -1.87 0.43 -9.49
C THR A 102 -2.40 0.27 -10.93
N SER A 103 -2.24 1.26 -11.81
CA SER A 103 -2.62 1.16 -13.23
C SER A 103 -1.75 0.19 -14.05
N VAL A 104 -0.56 -0.16 -13.55
CA VAL A 104 0.43 -1.04 -14.19
C VAL A 104 0.37 -2.46 -13.62
N TYR A 105 0.19 -2.59 -12.31
CA TYR A 105 0.15 -3.89 -11.61
C TYR A 105 -1.27 -4.41 -11.38
N GLY A 106 -2.29 -3.54 -11.46
CA GLY A 106 -3.67 -3.92 -11.26
C GLY A 106 -3.95 -4.44 -9.84
N ALA A 107 -4.87 -5.39 -9.74
CA ALA A 107 -5.35 -5.93 -8.47
C ALA A 107 -4.28 -6.67 -7.65
N SER A 108 -3.13 -7.01 -8.24
CA SER A 108 -2.05 -7.73 -7.55
C SER A 108 -1.44 -6.93 -6.39
N LEU A 109 -1.54 -5.59 -6.42
CA LEU A 109 -1.08 -4.72 -5.33
C LEU A 109 -2.12 -4.54 -4.20
N ASN A 110 -3.38 -4.94 -4.39
CA ASN A 110 -4.44 -4.65 -3.42
C ASN A 110 -4.13 -5.25 -2.04
N SER A 111 -3.70 -6.52 -2.00
CA SER A 111 -3.33 -7.19 -0.75
C SER A 111 -2.16 -6.49 -0.04
N ALA A 112 -1.10 -6.14 -0.79
CA ALA A 112 0.05 -5.41 -0.25
C ALA A 112 -0.34 -4.02 0.29
N LEU A 113 -1.17 -3.29 -0.46
CA LEU A 113 -1.68 -1.98 -0.05
C LEU A 113 -2.52 -2.04 1.23
N GLU A 114 -3.40 -3.04 1.36
CA GLU A 114 -4.20 -3.24 2.57
C GLU A 114 -3.32 -3.54 3.79
N ARG A 115 -2.31 -4.40 3.63
CA ARG A 115 -1.35 -4.71 4.70
C ARG A 115 -0.57 -3.46 5.14
N ILE A 116 -0.10 -2.64 4.20
CA ILE A 116 0.57 -1.36 4.54
C ILE A 116 -0.40 -0.40 5.25
N ARG A 117 -1.66 -0.30 4.80
CA ARG A 117 -2.66 0.59 5.43
C ARG A 117 -2.90 0.24 6.89
N ARG A 118 -2.95 -1.05 7.24
CA ARG A 118 -3.11 -1.50 8.62
C ARG A 118 -1.94 -1.04 9.51
N VAL A 119 -0.70 -1.30 9.09
CA VAL A 119 0.50 -0.84 9.80
C VAL A 119 0.51 0.69 9.94
N GLN A 120 0.15 1.41 8.89
CA GLN A 120 0.09 2.87 8.91
C GLN A 120 -0.97 3.42 9.88
N GLY A 121 -2.09 2.71 10.08
CA GLY A 121 -3.10 3.07 11.07
C GLY A 121 -2.51 3.11 12.48
N VAL A 122 -1.84 2.01 12.87
CA VAL A 122 -1.22 1.90 14.20
C VAL A 122 -0.08 2.92 14.39
N LEU A 123 0.79 3.07 13.38
CA LEU A 123 1.86 4.08 13.40
C LEU A 123 1.32 5.52 13.47
N GLY A 124 0.15 5.77 12.88
CA GLY A 124 -0.56 7.04 12.99
C GLY A 124 -0.93 7.35 14.44
N GLU A 125 -1.57 6.40 15.13
CA GLU A 125 -1.96 6.58 16.52
C GLU A 125 -0.77 6.77 17.48
N ILE A 126 0.34 6.05 17.24
CA ILE A 126 1.60 6.23 17.99
C ILE A 126 2.11 7.67 17.83
N ASN A 127 2.16 8.16 16.59
CA ASN A 127 2.61 9.52 16.28
C ASN A 127 1.67 10.60 16.84
N ASP A 128 0.36 10.34 16.86
CA ASP A 128 -0.62 11.27 17.41
C ASP A 128 -0.44 11.42 18.92
N CYS A 129 -0.19 10.32 19.64
CA CYS A 129 0.16 10.38 21.05
C CYS A 129 1.43 11.21 21.29
N ASP A 130 2.47 11.03 20.48
CA ASP A 130 3.72 11.80 20.58
C ASP A 130 3.50 13.29 20.29
N THR A 131 2.73 13.60 19.26
CA THR A 131 2.42 14.98 18.84
C THR A 131 1.63 15.72 19.92
N VAL A 132 0.57 15.10 20.46
CA VAL A 132 -0.24 15.71 21.53
C VAL A 132 0.59 15.88 22.79
N ARG A 133 1.44 14.91 23.15
CA ARG A 133 2.34 15.05 24.31
C ARG A 133 3.30 16.24 24.18
N ARG A 134 3.83 16.50 22.98
CA ARG A 134 4.66 17.68 22.70
C ARG A 134 3.87 18.98 22.76
N MET A 135 2.62 19.00 22.34
CA MET A 135 1.75 20.17 22.50
C MET A 135 1.45 20.45 23.98
N LEU A 136 1.23 19.39 24.77
CA LEU A 136 0.91 19.49 26.19
C LEU A 136 2.11 19.82 27.08
N SER A 137 3.35 19.67 26.62
CA SER A 137 4.54 19.95 27.44
C SER A 137 4.68 21.43 27.83
N GLN A 138 3.91 22.32 27.21
CA GLN A 138 3.84 23.74 27.53
C GLN A 138 2.85 24.06 28.67
N TYR A 139 2.05 23.09 29.11
CA TYR A 139 0.98 23.28 30.10
C TYR A 139 1.25 22.42 31.34
N LYS A 140 1.47 23.06 32.50
CA LYS A 140 1.85 22.38 33.75
C LYS A 140 0.72 21.54 34.34
N GLU A 141 -0.53 21.85 34.01
CA GLU A 141 -1.73 21.20 34.53
C GLU A 141 -2.14 19.94 33.72
N ALA A 142 -1.34 19.55 32.71
CA ALA A 142 -1.66 18.47 31.80
C ALA A 142 -1.12 17.07 32.22
N ASP A 143 -0.56 16.92 33.42
CA ASP A 143 0.15 15.70 33.85
C ASP A 143 -0.68 14.41 33.76
N ARG A 144 -1.97 14.48 34.13
CA ARG A 144 -2.89 13.34 34.04
C ARG A 144 -3.09 12.91 32.58
N MET A 145 -3.25 13.88 31.68
CA MET A 145 -3.43 13.63 30.24
C MET A 145 -2.13 13.09 29.63
N THR A 146 -0.98 13.68 29.96
CA THR A 146 0.34 13.24 29.51
C THR A 146 0.63 11.79 29.92
N SER A 147 0.29 11.42 31.16
CA SER A 147 0.46 10.06 31.67
C SER A 147 -0.46 9.05 30.95
N TRP A 148 -1.71 9.44 30.68
CA TRP A 148 -2.63 8.64 29.88
C TRP A 148 -2.13 8.43 28.45
N LEU A 149 -1.63 9.49 27.79
CA LEU A 149 -1.06 9.42 26.44
C LEU A 149 0.17 8.52 26.38
N LYS A 150 1.06 8.57 27.40
CA LYS A 150 2.20 7.64 27.51
C LYS A 150 1.74 6.19 27.55
N LYS A 151 0.72 5.88 28.38
CA LYS A 151 0.17 4.52 28.49
C LYS A 151 -0.49 4.07 27.19
N ARG A 152 -1.25 4.95 26.52
CA ARG A 152 -1.86 4.68 25.21
C ARG A 152 -0.81 4.42 24.14
N GLN A 153 0.21 5.26 24.05
CA GLN A 153 1.31 5.11 23.09
C GLN A 153 2.00 3.76 23.24
N ARG A 154 2.32 3.36 24.48
CA ARG A 154 2.96 2.06 24.75
C ARG A 154 2.12 0.89 24.24
N ARG A 155 0.82 0.88 24.53
CA ARG A 155 -0.11 -0.17 24.04
C ARG A 155 -0.13 -0.26 22.51
N ARG A 156 -0.11 0.89 21.82
CA ARG A 156 -0.07 0.91 20.36
C ARG A 156 1.28 0.45 19.80
N ILE A 157 2.38 0.72 20.48
CA ILE A 157 3.70 0.17 20.11
C ILE A 157 3.69 -1.36 20.25
N GLU A 158 3.16 -1.89 21.35
CA GLU A 158 3.01 -3.35 21.56
C GLU A 158 2.15 -3.99 20.46
N GLU A 159 1.00 -3.39 20.14
CA GLU A 159 0.13 -3.83 19.04
C GLU A 159 0.83 -3.78 17.68
N PHE A 160 1.61 -2.72 17.42
CA PHE A 160 2.41 -2.61 16.20
C PHE A 160 3.44 -3.74 16.11
N GLN A 161 4.19 -4.00 17.19
CA GLN A 161 5.20 -5.06 17.25
C GLN A 161 4.58 -6.43 16.99
N GLN A 162 3.44 -6.71 17.63
CA GLN A 162 2.70 -7.95 17.43
C GLN A 162 2.23 -8.08 15.97
N HIS A 163 1.53 -7.06 15.46
CA HIS A 163 1.00 -7.08 14.10
C HIS A 163 2.09 -7.21 13.03
N TRP A 164 3.21 -6.52 13.22
CA TRP A 164 4.37 -6.63 12.33
C TRP A 164 4.95 -8.04 12.33
N THR A 165 5.11 -8.63 13.52
CA THR A 165 5.67 -9.98 13.65
C THR A 165 4.78 -11.02 12.98
N GLU A 166 3.47 -10.94 13.19
CA GLU A 166 2.48 -11.85 12.59
C GLU A 166 2.39 -11.70 11.06
N THR A 167 2.52 -10.47 10.56
CA THR A 167 2.20 -10.16 9.16
C THR A 167 3.43 -10.10 8.27
N PHE A 168 4.58 -9.65 8.77
CA PHE A 168 5.74 -9.29 7.95
C PHE A 168 7.04 -9.98 8.36
N ALA A 169 7.15 -10.49 9.61
CA ALA A 169 8.37 -11.13 10.09
C ALA A 169 8.49 -12.63 9.69
N ALA A 170 7.49 -13.19 9.01
CA ALA A 170 7.61 -14.51 8.42
C ALA A 170 8.76 -14.52 7.38
N GLY A 171 9.69 -15.46 7.52
CA GLY A 171 10.81 -15.60 6.60
C GLY A 171 10.29 -15.83 5.18
N GLY A 172 10.60 -14.91 4.25
CA GLY A 172 10.17 -14.99 2.86
C GLY A 172 9.24 -13.88 2.39
N GLU A 173 8.68 -13.06 3.28
CA GLU A 173 7.78 -11.96 2.87
C GLU A 173 8.49 -10.93 1.97
N LEU A 174 9.72 -10.53 2.32
CA LEU A 174 10.50 -9.61 1.47
C LEU A 174 10.74 -10.20 0.07
N GLN A 175 11.05 -11.48 -0.02
CA GLN A 175 11.28 -12.18 -1.29
C GLN A 175 9.97 -12.28 -2.10
N SER A 176 8.85 -12.60 -1.46
CA SER A 176 7.52 -12.64 -2.07
C SER A 176 7.13 -11.28 -2.65
N TRP A 177 7.34 -10.20 -1.89
CA TRP A 177 7.05 -8.84 -2.33
C TRP A 177 8.00 -8.41 -3.45
N SER A 178 9.29 -8.73 -3.35
CA SER A 178 10.26 -8.43 -4.40
C SER A 178 9.92 -9.14 -5.71
N ALA A 179 9.47 -10.40 -5.64
CA ALA A 179 9.03 -11.17 -6.80
C ALA A 179 7.75 -10.59 -7.43
N LEU A 180 6.76 -10.21 -6.60
CA LEU A 180 5.53 -9.54 -7.03
C LEU A 180 5.85 -8.21 -7.75
N LEU A 181 6.70 -7.39 -7.14
CA LEU A 181 7.02 -6.05 -7.62
C LEU A 181 7.94 -6.06 -8.85
N SER A 182 8.67 -7.15 -9.07
CA SER A 182 9.47 -7.34 -10.29
C SER A 182 8.63 -7.73 -11.52
N ARG A 183 7.35 -8.09 -11.34
CA ARG A 183 6.45 -8.59 -12.41
C ARG A 183 5.16 -7.76 -12.55
N PRO A 184 5.11 -6.79 -13.47
CA PRO A 184 3.88 -6.09 -13.86
C PRO A 184 2.84 -7.05 -14.43
N ALA A 185 1.55 -6.75 -14.25
CA ALA A 185 0.44 -7.60 -14.69
C ALA A 185 0.44 -7.93 -16.20
N GLY A 186 1.15 -7.14 -17.02
CA GLY A 186 1.35 -7.40 -18.45
C GLY A 186 2.38 -8.48 -18.81
N SER A 187 3.09 -9.07 -17.83
CA SER A 187 3.98 -10.22 -18.05
C SER A 187 3.25 -11.57 -18.03
N ILE A 188 1.96 -11.60 -17.71
CA ILE A 188 1.10 -12.73 -18.05
C ILE A 188 0.99 -12.70 -19.57
N ARG A 189 1.89 -13.44 -20.23
CA ARG A 189 1.73 -13.83 -21.63
C ARG A 189 0.26 -14.19 -21.81
N GLN A 190 -0.37 -13.64 -22.85
CA GLN A 190 -1.49 -14.30 -23.51
C GLN A 190 -1.21 -15.80 -23.43
N ALA A 191 -2.00 -16.52 -22.64
CA ALA A 191 -1.97 -17.97 -22.68
C ALA A 191 -2.20 -18.28 -24.15
N ARG A 192 -1.15 -18.74 -24.84
CA ARG A 192 -1.28 -19.22 -26.22
C ARG A 192 -2.40 -20.24 -26.14
N LYS A 193 -3.55 -19.87 -26.71
CA LYS A 193 -4.67 -20.77 -26.94
C LYS A 193 -4.05 -22.06 -27.47
N PRO A 194 -4.24 -23.23 -26.83
CA PRO A 194 -3.62 -24.44 -27.31
C PRO A 194 -4.02 -24.57 -28.78
N ALA A 195 -3.02 -24.68 -29.66
CA ALA A 195 -3.24 -24.93 -31.07
C ALA A 195 -4.17 -26.13 -31.15
N GLY A 196 -5.37 -25.91 -31.70
CA GLY A 196 -6.37 -26.94 -31.88
C GLY A 196 -5.68 -28.15 -32.51
N ARG A 197 -5.82 -29.29 -31.83
CA ARG A 197 -5.41 -30.61 -32.24
C ARG A 197 -5.81 -30.82 -33.70
N ALA A 198 -4.86 -30.66 -34.63
CA ALA A 198 -5.03 -31.10 -36.00
C ALA A 198 -5.29 -32.61 -35.93
N GLY A 199 -6.45 -33.02 -36.46
CA GLY A 199 -6.85 -34.42 -36.51
C GLY A 199 -5.78 -35.24 -37.19
N VAL A 200 -5.25 -36.23 -36.47
CA VAL A 200 -4.43 -37.29 -37.02
C VAL A 200 -5.38 -38.20 -37.80
N ALA A 201 -5.40 -38.06 -39.12
CA ALA A 201 -5.97 -39.04 -40.04
C ALA A 201 -4.82 -39.73 -40.76
N SER A 202 -4.47 -40.92 -40.29
CA SER A 202 -3.55 -41.89 -40.90
C SER A 202 -4.14 -43.24 -40.52
N GLN A 203 -4.81 -43.96 -41.42
CA GLN A 203 -4.30 -44.99 -42.35
C GLN A 203 -5.59 -45.77 -42.78
N THR A 204 -5.76 -46.46 -43.91
CA THR A 204 -4.86 -47.26 -44.74
C THR A 204 -5.61 -47.68 -46.01
N ALA A 205 -4.86 -47.91 -47.09
CA ALA A 205 -5.34 -48.51 -48.34
C ALA A 205 -5.87 -49.95 -48.15
N GLY A 206 -6.90 -50.33 -48.90
CA GLY A 206 -7.47 -51.68 -48.88
C GLY A 206 -8.46 -51.95 -50.02
N ARG A 207 -7.91 -52.23 -51.20
CA ARG A 207 -8.56 -52.58 -52.47
C ARG A 207 -9.43 -53.87 -52.34
N ARG A 208 -10.69 -53.86 -52.79
CA ARG A 208 -11.32 -55.03 -53.47
C ARG A 208 -12.59 -54.66 -54.24
N ARG A 209 -12.62 -55.14 -55.49
CA ARG A 209 -13.71 -55.15 -56.48
C ARG A 209 -14.95 -55.88 -55.94
N VAL A 210 -16.14 -55.54 -56.43
CA VAL A 210 -17.06 -56.44 -57.19
C VAL A 210 -18.08 -55.56 -57.95
N ALA A 211 -18.37 -55.95 -59.19
CA ALA A 211 -19.34 -55.35 -60.12
C ALA A 211 -20.74 -55.99 -59.96
N VAL A 212 -21.68 -55.61 -60.84
CA VAL A 212 -23.02 -56.22 -61.10
C VAL A 212 -24.13 -55.63 -60.21
N ALA A 213 -25.27 -55.12 -60.69
CA ALA A 213 -25.89 -54.94 -62.02
C ALA A 213 -26.69 -53.63 -62.00
#